data_AF-A0A7T5JQQ7-F1
#
_entry.id   AF-A0A7T5JQQ7-F1
#
_cell.length_a   1.000
_cell.length_b   1.000
_cell.length_c   1.000
_cell.angle_alpha   90.00
_cell.angle_beta   90.00
_cell.angle_gamma   90.00
#
_symmetry.space_group_name_H-M   'P 1'
#
loop_
_entity.id
_entity.type
_entity.pdbx_description
1 polymer ?
#
loop_
_entity_poly.entity_id
_entity_poly.type
_entity_poly.pdbx_seq_one_letter_code
_entity_poly.pdbx_strand_id
1 'polypeptide(L)'
;MYESFRKSNVDVQAIAKNTGMAEHRVQRIKEHLFFKEHIKEHGVGRFEADYEIAQAWDRLQKGTYKRNDIDLLNHELFESKFEGIFKTDYRTAHDRTVDSGRPWHPPEEE
;
A
#
# COMPACT_ATOMS: atom_id res chain seq x y z
N MET A 1 0.69 10.76 10.53
CA MET A 1 1.65 9.79 9.94
C MET A 1 1.59 9.79 8.41
N TYR A 2 0.42 9.75 7.77
CA TYR A 2 0.32 9.82 6.31
C TYR A 2 0.91 11.11 5.72
N GLU A 3 0.70 12.26 6.36
CA GLU A 3 1.31 13.53 5.94
C GLU A 3 2.84 13.51 5.92
N SER A 4 3.50 12.79 6.85
CA SER A 4 4.95 12.66 6.84
C SER A 4 5.43 11.75 5.70
N PHE A 5 4.69 10.69 5.38
CA PHE A 5 5.03 9.82 4.25
C PHE A 5 4.83 10.53 2.91
N ARG A 6 3.78 11.36 2.79
CA ARG A 6 3.54 12.21 1.62
C ARG A 6 4.67 13.21 1.37
N LYS A 7 5.32 13.71 2.43
CA LYS A 7 6.45 14.64 2.34
C LYS A 7 7.81 13.95 2.22
N SER A 8 7.87 12.65 2.51
CA SER A 8 9.12 11.90 2.44
C SER A 8 9.56 11.72 0.98
N ASN A 9 10.84 11.98 0.71
CA ASN A 9 11.46 11.75 -0.61
C ASN A 9 12.46 10.58 -0.58
N VAL A 10 12.56 9.87 0.55
CA VAL A 10 13.58 8.81 0.77
C VAL A 10 12.96 7.46 1.12
N ASP A 11 11.67 7.43 1.45
CA ASP A 11 10.96 6.21 1.87
C ASP A 11 10.93 5.15 0.77
N VAL A 12 10.65 5.55 -0.48
CA VAL A 12 10.62 4.63 -1.63
C VAL A 12 11.96 3.93 -1.82
N GLN A 13 13.06 4.70 -1.79
CA GLN A 13 14.40 4.15 -1.94
C GLN A 13 14.78 3.24 -0.76
N ALA A 14 14.45 3.65 0.48
CA ALA A 14 14.71 2.85 1.68
C ALA A 14 13.95 1.52 1.64
N ILE A 15 12.65 1.54 1.35
CA ILE A 15 11.82 0.34 1.25
C ILE A 15 12.32 -0.56 0.11
N ALA A 16 12.64 -0.01 -1.05
CA ALA A 16 13.18 -0.78 -2.18
C ALA A 16 14.47 -1.51 -1.81
N LYS A 17 15.41 -0.79 -1.16
CA LYS A 17 16.66 -1.36 -0.66
C LYS A 17 16.42 -2.47 0.39
N ASN A 18 15.52 -2.22 1.34
CA ASN A 18 15.27 -3.14 2.46
C ASN A 18 14.52 -4.41 2.05
N THR A 19 13.65 -4.32 1.04
CA THR A 19 12.76 -5.41 0.62
C THR A 19 13.22 -6.12 -0.66
N GLY A 20 14.14 -5.50 -1.42
CA GLY A 20 14.50 -5.94 -2.77
C GLY A 20 13.45 -5.64 -3.84
N MET A 21 12.34 -4.97 -3.49
CA MET A 21 11.33 -4.55 -4.47
C MET A 21 11.85 -3.39 -5.32
N ALA A 22 11.62 -3.44 -6.63
CA ALA A 22 12.01 -2.35 -7.52
C ALA A 22 11.35 -1.02 -7.12
N GLU A 23 12.10 0.08 -7.11
CA GLU A 23 11.64 1.41 -6.68
C GLU A 23 10.35 1.85 -7.36
N HIS A 24 10.19 1.63 -8.67
CA HIS A 24 8.97 1.99 -9.40
C HIS A 24 7.72 1.26 -8.89
N ARG A 25 7.86 0.05 -8.33
CA ARG A 25 6.74 -0.69 -7.71
C ARG A 25 6.39 -0.10 -6.35
N VAL A 26 7.41 0.20 -5.54
CA VAL A 26 7.22 0.86 -4.24
C VAL A 26 6.60 2.25 -4.41
N GLN A 27 7.06 3.02 -5.39
CA GLN A 27 6.50 4.32 -5.76
C GLN A 27 5.02 4.20 -6.14
N ARG A 28 4.64 3.20 -6.94
CA ARG A 28 3.23 2.95 -7.28
C ARG A 28 2.38 2.67 -6.05
N ILE A 29 2.88 1.84 -5.13
CA ILE A 29 2.18 1.53 -3.88
C ILE A 29 2.01 2.80 -3.04
N LYS A 30 3.07 3.61 -2.92
CA LYS A 30 3.02 4.90 -2.22
C LYS A 30 1.97 5.83 -2.83
N GLU A 31 1.92 5.94 -4.15
CA GLU A 31 0.92 6.73 -4.87
C GLU A 31 -0.50 6.26 -4.55
N HIS A 32 -0.72 4.94 -4.63
CA HIS A 32 -2.00 4.30 -4.36
C HIS A 32 -2.47 4.53 -2.93
N LEU A 33 -1.64 4.26 -1.93
CA LEU A 33 -2.00 4.40 -0.52
C LEU A 33 -2.21 5.85 -0.08
N PHE A 34 -1.39 6.78 -0.57
CA PHE A 34 -1.29 8.09 0.06
C PHE A 34 -1.77 9.26 -0.80
N PHE A 35 -1.73 9.18 -2.13
CA PHE A 35 -1.94 10.35 -3.00
C PHE A 35 -3.16 10.25 -3.89
N LYS A 36 -3.39 9.06 -4.47
CA LYS A 36 -4.41 8.82 -5.46
C LYS A 36 -5.80 8.97 -4.84
N GLU A 37 -6.72 9.50 -5.63
CA GLU A 37 -8.14 9.47 -5.31
C GLU A 37 -8.78 8.25 -5.93
N HIS A 38 -9.68 7.62 -5.18
CA HIS A 38 -10.35 6.39 -5.55
C HIS A 38 -11.85 6.63 -5.63
N ILE A 39 -12.52 5.90 -6.51
CA ILE A 39 -13.97 5.79 -6.50
C ILE A 39 -14.33 4.87 -5.33
N LYS A 40 -15.00 5.42 -4.32
CA LYS A 40 -15.48 4.74 -3.11
C LYS A 40 -17.00 4.72 -3.11
N GLU A 41 -17.60 3.97 -2.19
CA GLU A 41 -19.06 3.81 -2.08
C GLU A 41 -19.81 5.14 -1.92
N HIS A 42 -19.22 6.11 -1.22
CA HIS A 42 -19.82 7.40 -0.93
C HIS A 42 -19.12 8.59 -1.61
N GLY A 43 -18.43 8.33 -2.73
CA GLY A 43 -17.83 9.38 -3.56
C GLY A 43 -16.38 9.15 -3.92
N VAL A 44 -15.74 10.18 -4.47
CA VAL A 44 -14.34 10.14 -4.91
C VAL A 44 -13.46 10.82 -3.87
N GLY A 45 -12.35 10.17 -3.50
CA GLY A 45 -11.37 10.80 -2.63
C GLY A 45 -10.26 9.85 -2.22
N ARG A 46 -9.28 10.38 -1.47
CA ARG A 46 -8.18 9.59 -0.90
C ARG A 46 -8.68 8.61 0.16
N PHE A 47 -7.84 7.62 0.47
CA PHE A 47 -8.02 6.80 1.66
C PHE A 47 -7.86 7.61 2.95
N GLU A 48 -8.63 7.21 3.95
CA GLU A 48 -8.42 7.67 5.32
C GLU A 48 -7.14 7.06 5.88
N ALA A 49 -6.57 7.70 6.91
CA ALA A 49 -5.35 7.19 7.50
C ALA A 49 -5.64 5.92 8.30
N ASP A 50 -4.95 4.84 7.95
CA ASP A 50 -5.00 3.57 8.66
C ASP A 50 -3.74 3.42 9.53
N TYR A 51 -3.95 3.07 10.81
CA TYR A 51 -2.86 2.96 11.77
C TYR A 51 -1.90 1.82 11.44
N GLU A 52 -2.42 0.67 11.04
CA GLU A 52 -1.67 -0.56 10.80
C GLU A 52 -0.86 -0.44 9.51
N ILE A 53 -1.44 0.14 8.46
CA ILE A 53 -0.71 0.50 7.24
C ILE A 53 0.40 1.49 7.56
N ALA A 54 0.13 2.48 8.42
CA ALA A 54 1.13 3.48 8.77
C ALA A 54 2.33 2.87 9.52
N GLN A 55 2.06 1.95 10.45
CA GLN A 55 3.10 1.19 11.13
C GLN A 55 3.88 0.27 10.17
N ALA A 56 3.18 -0.43 9.27
CA ALA A 56 3.82 -1.28 8.26
C ALA A 56 4.77 -0.47 7.38
N TRP A 57 4.32 0.70 6.89
CA TRP A 57 5.16 1.60 6.09
C TRP A 57 6.40 2.09 6.86
N ASP A 58 6.27 2.39 8.15
CA ASP A 58 7.40 2.77 9.01
C ASP A 58 8.41 1.62 9.20
N ARG A 59 7.94 0.40 9.49
CA ARG A 59 8.81 -0.79 9.61
C ARG A 59 9.52 -1.13 8.30
N LEU A 60 8.84 -1.00 7.16
CA LEU A 60 9.41 -1.20 5.83
C LEU A 60 10.55 -0.21 5.56
N GLN A 61 10.37 1.07 5.90
CA GLN A 61 11.41 2.09 5.78
C GLN A 61 12.62 1.80 6.69
N LYS A 62 12.37 1.35 7.93
CA LYS A 62 13.42 1.04 8.92
C LYS A 62 14.14 -0.27 8.67
N GLY A 63 13.59 -1.16 7.84
CA GLY A 63 14.13 -2.50 7.61
C GLY A 63 13.80 -3.49 8.72
N THR A 64 12.87 -3.15 9.61
CA THR A 64 12.40 -4.00 10.72
C THR A 64 11.04 -4.63 10.40
N TYR A 65 10.75 -4.81 9.11
CA TYR A 65 9.46 -5.28 8.63
C TYR A 65 9.21 -6.76 8.95
N LYS A 66 7.94 -7.09 9.17
CA LYS A 66 7.45 -8.46 9.32
C LYS A 66 6.99 -9.00 7.97
N ARG A 67 6.72 -10.31 7.88
CA ARG A 67 6.22 -10.94 6.66
C ARG A 67 4.93 -10.28 6.17
N ASN A 68 4.02 -9.95 7.07
CA ASN A 68 2.76 -9.27 6.79
C ASN A 68 2.98 -7.93 6.08
N ASP A 69 4.04 -7.17 6.39
CA ASP A 69 4.32 -5.89 5.74
C ASP A 69 4.75 -6.08 4.26
N ILE A 70 5.39 -7.21 3.93
CA ILE A 70 5.66 -7.59 2.53
C ILE A 70 4.38 -8.01 1.82
N ASP A 71 3.47 -8.68 2.53
CA ASP A 71 2.17 -9.05 1.97
C ASP A 71 1.32 -7.80 1.68
N LEU A 72 1.40 -6.74 2.51
CA LEU A 72 0.84 -5.42 2.21
C LEU A 72 1.37 -4.89 0.87
N LEU A 73 2.70 -4.87 0.68
CA LEU A 73 3.26 -4.37 -0.57
C LEU A 73 2.76 -5.15 -1.81
N ASN A 74 2.62 -6.47 -1.69
CA ASN A 74 2.11 -7.30 -2.78
C ASN A 74 0.61 -7.09 -3.02
N HIS A 75 -0.17 -6.90 -1.96
CA HIS A 75 -1.59 -6.57 -1.99
C HIS A 75 -1.79 -5.26 -2.76
N GLU A 76 -1.20 -4.17 -2.27
CA GLU A 76 -1.37 -2.83 -2.83
C GLU A 76 -0.81 -2.71 -4.26
N LEU A 77 0.25 -3.44 -4.58
CA LEU A 77 0.79 -3.46 -5.93
C LEU A 77 -0.18 -4.10 -6.92
N PHE A 78 -0.85 -5.18 -6.52
CA PHE A 78 -1.83 -5.83 -7.37
C PHE A 78 -3.08 -4.97 -7.49
N GLU A 79 -3.62 -4.49 -6.36
CA GLU A 79 -4.82 -3.66 -6.32
C GLU A 79 -4.68 -2.42 -7.20
N SER A 80 -3.59 -1.67 -7.01
CA SER A 80 -3.32 -0.44 -7.78
C SER A 80 -3.24 -0.70 -9.29
N LYS A 81 -2.72 -1.86 -9.71
CA LYS A 81 -2.67 -2.26 -11.12
C LYS A 81 -4.05 -2.63 -11.63
N PHE A 82 -4.78 -3.43 -10.86
CA PHE A 82 -6.11 -3.88 -11.23
C PHE A 82 -7.06 -2.69 -11.42
N GLU A 83 -7.13 -1.80 -10.43
CA GLU A 83 -7.94 -0.59 -10.49
C GLU A 83 -7.54 0.28 -11.70
N GLY A 84 -6.23 0.44 -11.94
CA GLY A 84 -5.72 1.26 -13.04
C GLY A 84 -5.98 0.69 -14.44
N ILE A 85 -5.92 -0.63 -14.61
CA ILE A 85 -6.12 -1.33 -15.90
C ILE A 85 -7.61 -1.43 -16.21
N PHE A 86 -8.41 -1.89 -15.25
CA PHE A 86 -9.83 -2.18 -15.45
C PHE A 86 -10.75 -1.00 -15.14
N LYS A 87 -10.21 0.11 -14.63
CA LYS A 87 -10.95 1.34 -14.29
C LYS A 87 -12.12 1.06 -13.33
N THR A 88 -11.87 0.19 -12.35
CA THR A 88 -12.87 -0.20 -11.35
C THR A 88 -12.90 0.77 -10.19
N ASP A 89 -13.94 0.68 -9.36
CA ASP A 89 -13.87 1.24 -8.01
C ASP A 89 -12.86 0.48 -7.14
N TYR A 90 -12.51 1.09 -6.00
CA TYR A 90 -11.56 0.53 -5.04
C TYR A 90 -12.02 -0.83 -4.50
N ARG A 91 -13.30 -0.96 -4.13
CA ARG A 91 -13.81 -2.18 -3.49
C ARG A 91 -13.72 -3.38 -4.43
N THR A 92 -14.10 -3.19 -5.70
CA THR A 92 -13.92 -4.19 -6.75
C THR A 92 -12.45 -4.58 -6.92
N ALA A 93 -11.52 -3.61 -6.90
CA ALA A 93 -10.09 -3.92 -7.02
C ALA A 93 -9.56 -4.70 -5.81
N HIS A 94 -9.94 -4.28 -4.60
CA HIS A 94 -9.57 -4.92 -3.34
C HIS A 94 -10.06 -6.38 -3.29
N ASP A 95 -11.34 -6.61 -3.58
CA ASP A 95 -11.91 -7.96 -3.58
C ASP A 95 -11.19 -8.88 -4.57
N ARG A 96 -10.82 -8.36 -5.76
CA ARG A 96 -10.03 -9.11 -6.74
C ARG A 96 -8.60 -9.37 -6.30
N THR A 97 -8.00 -8.48 -5.53
CA THR A 97 -6.70 -8.71 -4.88
C THR A 97 -6.78 -9.89 -3.92
N VAL A 98 -7.80 -9.92 -3.06
CA VAL A 98 -8.03 -11.02 -2.11
C VAL A 98 -8.30 -12.34 -2.84
N ASP A 99 -9.22 -12.33 -3.81
CA ASP A 99 -9.55 -13.50 -4.65
C ASP A 99 -8.32 -14.07 -5.37
N SER A 100 -7.34 -13.22 -5.71
CA SER A 100 -6.09 -13.63 -6.36
C SER A 100 -5.08 -14.31 -5.41
N GLY A 101 -5.44 -14.52 -4.14
CA GLY A 101 -4.57 -15.10 -3.13
C GLY A 101 -3.57 -14.10 -2.54
N ARG A 102 -3.94 -12.81 -2.47
CA ARG A 102 -3.13 -11.75 -1.86
C ARG A 102 -3.84 -11.04 -0.71
N PRO A 103 -4.38 -11.77 0.28
CA PRO A 103 -4.89 -11.10 1.47
C PRO A 103 -3.74 -10.40 2.19
N TRP A 104 -4.06 -9.28 2.84
CA TRP A 104 -3.19 -8.68 3.84
C TRP A 104 -3.90 -8.66 5.17
N HIS A 105 -3.18 -9.04 6.22
CA HIS A 105 -3.62 -8.93 7.60
C HIS A 105 -2.53 -8.24 8.40
N PRO A 106 -2.88 -7.26 9.25
CA PRO A 106 -1.92 -6.63 10.15
C PRO A 106 -1.28 -7.69 11.07
N PRO A 107 -0.04 -7.48 11.53
CA PRO A 107 0.54 -8.37 12.53
C PRO A 107 -0.24 -8.27 13.84
N GLU A 108 -0.46 -9.40 14.51
CA GLU A 108 -0.99 -9.43 15.88
C GLU A 108 -0.05 -8.63 16.80
N GLU A 109 -0.63 -7.81 17.69
CA GLU A 109 0.13 -7.13 18.73
C GLU A 109 0.75 -8.19 19.66
N GLU A 110 2.06 -8.07 19.92
CA GLU A 110 2.78 -8.91 20.89
C GLU A 110 2.46 -8.51 22.33
#